data_AF-A0A7W0N6W2-F1
#
_entry.id   AF-A0A7W0N6W2-F1
#
_cell.length_a   1.000
_cell.length_b   1.000
_cell.length_c   1.000
_cell.angle_alpha   90.00
_cell.angle_beta   90.00
_cell.angle_gamma   90.00
#
_symmetry.space_group_name_H-M   'P 1'
#
loop_
_entity.id
_entity.type
_entity.pdbx_description
1 polymer ?
#
loop_
_entity_poly.entity_id
_entity_poly.type
_entity_poly.pdbx_seq_one_letter_code
_entity_poly.pdbx_strand_id
1 'polypeptide(L)'
;MKNVFFPVSLFFLLIVFSISTATAQKFIEKNPSFLFEFGNAQSSPSPNFANDSQNAQIKDIQIFGERSGIAFTRSALFRTDDSGTNWREMIVQKDYSETISAVLFADENIGWAILADAQNSRLNISATNDGGNSWTKTPIQIRSEDLSIADFGNIYIAVLSGGDLNLSVSITTGSNFAGKIIYKSEDNGRTWKFVERSVEIRRNDDVSAQQKTGNWILKTGGKCAGAKTGCVQETKIFNGADEITPPQIKKLARLEKENAQLEAQNSVFAQPPGGSTRISINRGFDKCTAAPVSQMQIWWDTSPFYDVNIYMSGRNRGCQQPQLTAAWVDQVSRMGWGLIPTIVGYQSPCTSSTTTAKHSYDLATAETQ
;
A
#
# COMPACT_ATOMS: atom_id res chain seq x y z
N MET A 1 51.73 -28.20 -38.11
CA MET A 1 51.15 -29.01 -39.21
C MET A 1 49.74 -29.40 -38.82
N LYS A 2 48.78 -29.05 -39.67
CA LYS A 2 47.37 -29.48 -39.78
C LYS A 2 46.41 -29.16 -38.62
N ASN A 3 45.75 -28.01 -38.77
CA ASN A 3 44.38 -27.75 -38.34
C ASN A 3 43.40 -28.68 -39.08
N VAL A 4 42.40 -29.21 -38.38
CA VAL A 4 41.17 -29.73 -38.99
C VAL A 4 40.00 -29.14 -38.19
N PHE A 5 39.25 -28.26 -38.86
CA PHE A 5 37.96 -27.72 -38.42
C PHE A 5 36.84 -28.68 -38.86
N PHE A 6 35.87 -28.96 -37.99
CA PHE A 6 34.55 -29.51 -38.34
C PHE A 6 33.47 -28.53 -37.85
N PRO A 7 32.50 -28.13 -38.68
CA PRO A 7 31.35 -27.35 -38.24
C PRO A 7 30.22 -28.30 -37.83
N VAL A 8 29.65 -28.13 -36.65
CA VAL A 8 28.36 -28.74 -36.29
C VAL A 8 27.31 -27.62 -36.32
N SER A 9 26.44 -27.66 -37.32
CA SER A 9 25.19 -26.88 -37.36
C SER A 9 24.19 -27.51 -36.40
N LEU A 10 23.71 -26.73 -35.42
CA LEU A 10 22.62 -27.14 -34.54
C LEU A 10 21.30 -26.63 -35.14
N PHE A 11 20.49 -27.53 -35.71
CA PHE A 11 19.11 -27.25 -36.11
C PHE A 11 18.22 -27.29 -34.86
N PHE A 12 17.56 -26.18 -34.52
CA PHE A 12 16.45 -26.17 -33.56
C PHE A 12 15.13 -26.41 -34.32
N LEU A 13 14.49 -27.55 -34.06
CA LEU A 13 13.13 -27.84 -34.53
C LEU A 13 12.13 -27.32 -33.49
N LEU A 14 11.38 -26.28 -33.82
CA LEU A 14 10.32 -25.72 -32.97
C LEU A 14 8.98 -26.36 -33.38
N ILE A 15 8.50 -27.33 -32.60
CA ILE A 15 7.16 -27.91 -32.80
C ILE A 15 6.17 -27.08 -31.99
N VAL A 16 5.33 -26.31 -32.68
CA VAL A 16 4.17 -25.62 -32.09
C VAL A 16 2.95 -26.53 -32.24
N PHE A 17 2.39 -27.00 -31.12
CA PHE A 17 1.06 -27.60 -31.11
C PHE A 17 0.02 -26.49 -30.97
N SER A 18 -0.76 -26.24 -32.02
CA SER A 18 -1.96 -25.43 -31.98
C SER A 18 -3.17 -26.30 -31.61
N ILE A 19 -3.74 -26.08 -30.42
CA ILE A 19 -5.07 -26.59 -30.08
C ILE A 19 -6.06 -25.46 -30.38
N SER A 20 -6.66 -25.49 -31.56
CA SER A 20 -7.78 -24.61 -31.90
C SER A 20 -9.09 -25.23 -31.40
N THR A 21 -9.69 -24.66 -30.36
CA THR A 21 -11.09 -24.98 -30.00
C THR A 21 -12.03 -24.16 -30.89
N ALA A 22 -12.79 -24.85 -31.73
CA ALA A 22 -13.66 -24.32 -32.80
C ALA A 22 -14.90 -23.52 -32.34
N THR A 23 -14.92 -22.99 -31.11
CA THR A 23 -16.04 -22.20 -30.55
C THR A 23 -15.83 -20.69 -30.59
N ALA A 24 -14.59 -20.20 -30.75
CA ALA A 24 -14.29 -18.76 -30.77
C ALA A 24 -14.64 -18.07 -32.10
N GLN A 25 -14.72 -18.82 -33.21
CA GLN A 25 -14.81 -18.26 -34.56
C GLN A 25 -16.21 -17.70 -34.89
N LYS A 26 -17.28 -18.22 -34.27
CA LYS A 26 -18.67 -17.75 -34.50
C LYS A 26 -19.04 -16.46 -33.76
N PHE A 27 -18.27 -16.05 -32.75
CA PHE A 27 -18.55 -14.82 -31.99
C PHE A 27 -17.96 -13.58 -32.68
N ILE A 28 -16.83 -13.75 -33.37
CA ILE A 28 -16.07 -12.67 -34.01
C ILE A 28 -16.77 -12.12 -35.27
N GLU A 29 -17.54 -12.95 -36.00
CA GLU A 29 -18.29 -12.49 -37.19
C GLU A 29 -19.48 -11.56 -36.88
N LYS A 30 -19.92 -11.46 -35.62
CA LYS A 30 -21.14 -10.71 -35.26
C LYS A 30 -20.91 -9.29 -34.73
N ASN A 31 -19.67 -8.86 -34.46
CA ASN A 31 -19.37 -7.53 -33.89
C ASN A 31 -18.05 -6.94 -34.43
N PRO A 32 -18.04 -6.29 -35.61
CA PRO A 32 -16.81 -5.82 -36.26
C PRO A 32 -16.19 -4.54 -35.67
N SER A 33 -16.70 -3.98 -34.58
CA SER A 33 -16.15 -2.76 -33.95
C SER A 33 -15.17 -3.02 -32.79
N PHE A 34 -14.74 -4.27 -32.58
CA PHE A 34 -13.80 -4.65 -31.52
C PHE A 34 -12.45 -5.08 -32.10
N LEU A 35 -11.77 -4.19 -32.82
CA LEU A 35 -10.40 -4.42 -33.28
C LEU A 35 -9.54 -3.17 -33.04
N PHE A 36 -8.96 -3.08 -31.84
CA PHE A 36 -7.69 -2.40 -31.62
C PHE A 36 -6.81 -3.26 -30.69
N GLU A 37 -5.72 -3.76 -31.27
CA GLU A 37 -4.46 -4.22 -30.68
C GLU A 37 -4.48 -5.25 -29.53
N PHE A 38 -4.47 -6.54 -29.89
CA PHE A 38 -3.84 -7.58 -29.06
C PHE A 38 -2.35 -7.69 -29.42
N GLY A 39 -1.53 -6.86 -28.80
CA GLY A 39 -0.10 -7.10 -28.63
C GLY A 39 0.13 -7.94 -27.37
N ASN A 40 1.01 -8.94 -27.46
CA ASN A 40 1.39 -9.88 -26.40
C ASN A 40 1.46 -9.26 -24.98
N ALA A 41 0.49 -9.59 -24.13
CA ALA A 41 0.55 -9.33 -22.70
C ALA A 41 0.93 -10.63 -21.97
N GLN A 42 2.19 -10.75 -21.56
CA GLN A 42 2.56 -11.64 -20.47
C GLN A 42 1.82 -11.17 -19.22
N SER A 43 0.92 -12.00 -18.70
CA SER A 43 0.22 -11.77 -17.45
C SER A 43 1.17 -11.96 -16.26
N SER A 44 1.98 -10.95 -15.98
CA SER A 44 2.48 -10.70 -14.63
C SER A 44 1.33 -10.14 -13.79
N PRO A 45 1.17 -10.52 -12.51
CA PRO A 45 0.39 -9.71 -11.58
C PRO A 45 1.19 -8.42 -11.38
N SER A 46 0.89 -7.41 -12.19
CA SER A 46 1.37 -6.05 -11.95
C SER A 46 0.98 -5.65 -10.53
N PRO A 47 1.83 -4.91 -9.80
CA PRO A 47 1.33 -4.14 -8.67
C PRO A 47 0.20 -3.28 -9.22
N ASN A 48 -0.98 -3.33 -8.61
CA ASN A 48 -2.13 -2.51 -9.02
C ASN A 48 -1.74 -1.02 -8.90
N PHE A 49 -1.13 -0.48 -9.94
CA PHE A 49 -0.98 0.96 -10.18
C PHE A 49 -2.08 1.47 -11.13
N ALA A 50 -3.06 0.63 -11.48
CA ALA A 50 -4.26 1.04 -12.17
C ALA A 50 -5.37 1.35 -11.14
N ASN A 51 -5.82 2.61 -11.13
CA ASN A 51 -6.92 3.22 -10.36
C ASN A 51 -6.66 3.79 -8.95
N ASP A 52 -5.53 4.46 -8.71
CA ASP A 52 -5.47 5.46 -7.60
C ASP A 52 -6.36 6.70 -7.88
N SER A 53 -6.96 6.79 -9.07
CA SER A 53 -7.88 7.86 -9.48
C SER A 53 -9.30 7.74 -8.90
N GLN A 54 -9.63 6.64 -8.21
CA GLN A 54 -10.98 6.37 -7.70
C GLN A 54 -10.96 5.71 -6.32
N ASN A 55 -10.20 6.25 -5.36
CA ASN A 55 -10.22 5.78 -3.98
C ASN A 55 -11.27 6.53 -3.15
N ALA A 56 -12.28 5.82 -2.65
CA ALA A 56 -13.34 6.36 -1.80
C ALA A 56 -12.93 6.54 -0.32
N GLN A 57 -11.74 6.08 0.06
CA GLN A 57 -11.24 6.19 1.42
C GLN A 57 -10.90 7.63 1.76
N ILE A 58 -11.65 8.17 2.72
CA ILE A 58 -11.36 9.45 3.36
C ILE A 58 -10.09 9.28 4.19
N LYS A 59 -9.09 10.12 3.91
CA LYS A 59 -7.83 10.16 4.64
C LYS A 59 -7.96 10.90 5.96
N ASP A 60 -8.67 12.02 5.95
CA ASP A 60 -8.88 12.85 7.13
C ASP A 60 -10.11 13.75 6.97
N ILE A 61 -10.59 14.27 8.10
CA ILE A 61 -11.66 15.25 8.20
C ILE A 61 -11.24 16.40 9.13
N GLN A 62 -11.72 17.60 8.84
CA GLN A 62 -11.49 18.75 9.68
C GLN A 62 -12.75 19.61 9.76
N ILE A 63 -13.06 20.11 10.96
CA ILE A 63 -14.01 21.20 11.16
C ILE A 63 -13.21 22.49 11.38
N PHE A 64 -13.63 23.57 10.74
CA PHE A 64 -13.09 24.91 10.94
C PHE A 64 -14.25 25.91 10.89
N GLY A 65 -14.19 26.96 11.71
CA GLY A 65 -15.37 27.80 11.96
C GLY A 65 -16.49 27.06 12.68
N GLU A 66 -17.72 27.58 12.61
CA GLU A 66 -18.87 26.99 13.30
C GLU A 66 -19.57 25.88 12.50
N ARG A 67 -19.58 26.01 11.17
CA ARG A 67 -20.34 25.12 10.27
C ARG A 67 -19.53 24.56 9.12
N SER A 68 -18.31 25.06 8.91
CA SER A 68 -17.49 24.65 7.79
C SER A 68 -16.63 23.44 8.13
N GLY A 69 -16.36 22.64 7.12
CA GLY A 69 -15.51 21.48 7.28
C GLY A 69 -15.09 20.88 5.95
N ILE A 70 -14.07 20.06 6.00
CA ILE A 70 -13.53 19.35 4.85
C ILE A 70 -13.47 17.84 5.10
N ALA A 71 -13.48 17.12 4.00
CA ALA A 71 -13.13 15.72 3.92
C ALA A 71 -12.36 15.50 2.62
N PHE A 72 -11.29 14.70 2.64
CA PHE A 72 -10.53 14.43 1.43
C PHE A 72 -10.11 12.98 1.31
N THR A 73 -9.99 12.51 0.09
CA THR A 73 -9.39 11.24 -0.30
C THR A 73 -8.01 11.52 -0.91
N ARG A 74 -7.35 10.49 -1.46
CA ARG A 74 -6.12 10.68 -2.25
C ARG A 74 -6.33 11.50 -3.52
N SER A 75 -7.55 11.56 -4.04
CA SER A 75 -7.83 12.15 -5.36
C SER A 75 -8.65 13.44 -5.31
N ALA A 76 -9.51 13.61 -4.30
CA ALA A 76 -10.46 14.69 -4.23
C ALA A 76 -10.57 15.31 -2.82
N LEU A 77 -10.87 16.60 -2.79
CA LEU A 77 -11.09 17.39 -1.57
C LEU A 77 -12.51 17.97 -1.63
N PHE A 78 -13.29 17.78 -0.57
CA PHE A 78 -14.65 18.28 -0.45
C PHE A 78 -14.75 19.26 0.70
N ARG A 79 -15.57 20.30 0.53
CA ARG A 79 -15.92 21.28 1.55
C ARG A 79 -17.43 21.38 1.71
N THR A 80 -17.86 21.56 2.96
CA THR A 80 -19.20 21.98 3.35
C THR A 80 -19.09 23.28 4.14
N ASP A 81 -20.13 24.10 4.08
CA ASP A 81 -20.29 25.30 4.92
C ASP A 81 -21.62 25.26 5.70
N ASP A 82 -22.27 24.08 5.74
CA ASP A 82 -23.57 23.84 6.37
C ASP A 82 -23.58 22.53 7.17
N SER A 83 -22.47 22.28 7.86
CA SER A 83 -22.27 21.15 8.80
C SER A 83 -22.45 19.77 8.17
N GLY A 84 -22.14 19.64 6.89
CA GLY A 84 -22.15 18.38 6.14
C GLY A 84 -23.46 18.08 5.42
N THR A 85 -24.39 19.04 5.36
CA THR A 85 -25.67 18.88 4.64
C THR A 85 -25.44 18.91 3.13
N ASN A 86 -24.64 19.86 2.65
CA ASN A 86 -24.22 19.98 1.26
C ASN A 86 -22.70 20.02 1.15
N TRP A 87 -22.19 19.35 0.12
CA TRP A 87 -20.76 19.26 -0.16
C TRP A 87 -20.48 19.74 -1.58
N ARG A 88 -19.41 20.53 -1.74
CA ARG A 88 -18.81 20.85 -3.02
C ARG A 88 -17.40 20.28 -3.10
N GLU A 89 -17.02 19.81 -4.26
CA GLU A 89 -15.63 19.47 -4.54
C GLU A 89 -14.81 20.75 -4.73
N MET A 90 -13.66 20.82 -4.09
CA MET A 90 -12.68 21.89 -4.28
C MET A 90 -11.58 21.39 -5.22
N ILE A 91 -11.37 22.11 -6.32
CA ILE A 91 -10.41 21.72 -7.35
C ILE A 91 -9.02 22.19 -6.97
N VAL A 92 -8.24 21.29 -6.37
CA VAL A 92 -6.81 21.52 -6.12
C VAL A 92 -6.03 21.21 -7.39
N GLN A 93 -5.26 22.19 -7.87
CA GLN A 93 -4.42 22.01 -9.07
C GLN A 93 -3.31 20.99 -8.78
N LYS A 94 -3.43 19.81 -9.39
CA LYS A 94 -2.51 18.69 -9.22
C LYS A 94 -2.13 18.08 -10.57
N ASP A 95 -0.92 17.55 -10.66
CA ASP A 95 -0.44 16.80 -11.81
C ASP A 95 -1.05 15.37 -11.78
N TYR A 96 -0.94 14.64 -12.89
CA TYR A 96 -1.54 13.31 -13.00
C TYR A 96 -0.93 12.29 -12.01
N SER A 97 0.38 12.39 -11.75
CA SER A 97 1.11 11.56 -10.78
C SER A 97 0.91 11.98 -9.32
N GLU A 98 0.26 13.13 -9.07
CA GLU A 98 0.09 13.69 -7.74
C GLU A 98 -1.20 13.21 -7.06
N THR A 99 -1.05 12.88 -5.77
CA THR A 99 -2.13 12.56 -4.85
C THR A 99 -2.18 13.56 -3.70
N ILE A 100 -3.37 13.79 -3.13
CA ILE A 100 -3.56 14.59 -1.94
C ILE A 100 -3.14 13.75 -0.72
N SER A 101 -2.07 14.18 -0.06
CA SER A 101 -1.54 13.50 1.10
C SER A 101 -2.03 14.05 2.42
N ALA A 102 -2.17 15.38 2.52
CA ALA A 102 -2.70 16.07 3.69
C ALA A 102 -3.44 17.33 3.25
N VAL A 103 -4.45 17.75 4.02
CA VAL A 103 -5.12 19.04 3.86
C VAL A 103 -5.36 19.63 5.24
N LEU A 104 -5.16 20.93 5.36
CA LEU A 104 -5.38 21.68 6.60
C LEU A 104 -5.91 23.07 6.27
N PHE A 105 -6.95 23.50 6.96
CA PHE A 105 -7.43 24.89 6.97
C PHE A 105 -7.14 25.50 8.35
N ALA A 106 -6.49 26.66 8.38
CA ALA A 106 -6.32 27.43 9.62
C ALA A 106 -7.62 28.15 10.00
N ASP A 107 -8.34 28.63 8.99
CA ASP A 107 -9.65 29.28 9.10
C ASP A 107 -10.47 29.03 7.83
N GLU A 108 -11.59 29.75 7.65
CA GLU A 108 -12.49 29.58 6.50
C GLU A 108 -11.89 29.99 5.14
N ASN A 109 -10.79 30.76 5.15
CA ASN A 109 -10.15 31.33 3.96
C ASN A 109 -8.76 30.76 3.70
N ILE A 110 -7.98 30.51 4.74
CA ILE A 110 -6.57 30.12 4.65
C ILE A 110 -6.43 28.61 4.82
N GLY A 111 -5.85 27.94 3.82
CA GLY A 111 -5.62 26.50 3.86
C GLY A 111 -4.49 26.03 2.95
N TRP A 112 -4.08 24.79 3.18
CA TRP A 112 -2.98 24.12 2.47
C TRP A 112 -3.36 22.69 2.14
N ALA A 113 -2.90 22.22 0.98
CA ALA A 113 -2.95 20.82 0.57
C ALA A 113 -1.53 20.36 0.21
N ILE A 114 -1.10 19.23 0.77
CA ILE A 114 0.17 18.59 0.42
C ILE A 114 -0.09 17.60 -0.70
N LEU A 115 0.62 17.79 -1.81
CA LEU A 115 0.55 16.96 -3.00
C LEU A 115 1.81 16.11 -3.08
N ALA A 116 1.62 14.80 -3.18
CA ALA A 116 2.70 13.83 -3.19
C ALA A 116 2.78 13.13 -4.54
N ASP A 117 3.98 13.14 -5.13
CA ASP A 117 4.33 12.44 -6.36
C ASP A 117 5.38 11.37 -6.01
N ALA A 118 4.89 10.20 -5.61
CA ALA A 118 5.74 9.07 -5.21
C ALA A 118 6.59 8.57 -6.39
N GLN A 119 6.10 8.67 -7.62
CA GLN A 119 6.79 8.17 -8.82
C GLN A 119 8.05 9.00 -9.11
N ASN A 120 7.97 10.32 -8.89
CA ASN A 120 9.08 11.23 -9.13
C ASN A 120 9.80 11.66 -7.84
N SER A 121 9.42 11.10 -6.69
CA SER A 121 9.94 11.46 -5.37
C SER A 121 9.86 12.97 -5.08
N ARG A 122 8.69 13.58 -5.28
CA ARG A 122 8.48 15.03 -5.06
C ARG A 122 7.30 15.31 -4.14
N LEU A 123 7.40 16.42 -3.42
CA LEU A 123 6.31 17.01 -2.66
C LEU A 123 6.07 18.45 -3.11
N ASN A 124 4.80 18.79 -3.27
CA ASN A 124 4.35 20.16 -3.50
C ASN A 124 3.36 20.56 -2.40
N ILE A 125 3.30 21.85 -2.12
CA ILE A 125 2.27 22.46 -1.29
C ILE A 125 1.40 23.34 -2.18
N SER A 126 0.10 23.19 -2.06
CA SER A 126 -0.89 24.07 -2.69
C SER A 126 -1.53 24.90 -1.59
N ALA A 127 -1.47 26.23 -1.68
CA ALA A 127 -2.01 27.15 -0.68
C ALA A 127 -3.19 27.94 -1.23
N THR A 128 -4.18 28.20 -0.38
CA THR A 128 -5.33 29.07 -0.67
C THR A 128 -5.47 30.14 0.40
N ASN A 129 -5.98 31.32 0.00
CA ASN A 129 -6.33 32.44 0.87
C ASN A 129 -7.76 32.93 0.65
N ASP A 130 -8.56 32.20 -0.13
CA ASP A 130 -9.94 32.52 -0.51
C ASP A 130 -10.90 31.36 -0.25
N GLY A 131 -10.53 30.45 0.64
CA GLY A 131 -11.36 29.33 1.07
C GLY A 131 -11.35 28.14 0.12
N GLY A 132 -10.33 28.04 -0.73
CA GLY A 132 -10.15 26.97 -1.70
C GLY A 132 -10.81 27.24 -3.05
N ASN A 133 -11.19 28.49 -3.34
CA ASN A 133 -11.68 28.89 -4.66
C ASN A 133 -10.52 28.98 -5.67
N SER A 134 -9.36 29.43 -5.22
CA SER A 134 -8.11 29.38 -5.96
C SER A 134 -6.97 28.84 -5.10
N TRP A 135 -6.01 28.21 -5.79
CA TRP A 135 -4.88 27.53 -5.17
C TRP A 135 -3.59 27.90 -5.89
N THR A 136 -2.52 28.16 -5.14
CA THR A 136 -1.17 28.40 -5.66
C THR A 136 -0.25 27.23 -5.28
N LYS A 137 0.26 26.51 -6.27
CA LYS A 137 1.15 25.36 -6.09
C LYS A 137 2.62 25.77 -6.10
N THR A 138 3.38 25.32 -5.11
CA THR A 138 4.84 25.50 -5.00
C THR A 138 5.54 24.22 -4.53
N PRO A 139 6.77 23.94 -4.98
CA PRO A 139 7.52 22.77 -4.53
C PRO A 139 8.00 22.91 -3.08
N ILE A 140 7.91 21.82 -2.32
CA ILE A 140 8.48 21.71 -0.97
C ILE A 140 9.92 21.21 -1.10
N GLN A 141 10.87 22.00 -0.62
CA GLN A 141 12.28 21.62 -0.62
C GLN A 141 12.58 20.68 0.55
N ILE A 142 12.66 19.38 0.28
CA ILE A 142 13.03 18.32 1.22
C ILE A 142 14.35 17.69 0.75
N ARG A 143 15.16 17.21 1.68
CA ARG A 143 16.44 16.57 1.36
C ARG A 143 16.20 15.27 0.59
N SER A 144 17.05 14.96 -0.39
CA SER A 144 16.85 13.79 -1.25
C SER A 144 16.95 12.47 -0.47
N GLU A 145 17.81 12.40 0.54
CA GLU A 145 17.92 11.24 1.44
C GLU A 145 16.62 10.98 2.22
N ASP A 146 15.88 12.02 2.58
CA ASP A 146 14.62 11.91 3.32
C ASP A 146 13.49 11.49 2.38
N LEU A 147 13.45 12.03 1.15
CA LEU A 147 12.50 11.62 0.11
C LEU A 147 12.69 10.14 -0.29
N SER A 148 13.91 9.63 -0.27
CA SER A 148 14.23 8.24 -0.64
C SER A 148 13.61 7.18 0.29
N ILE A 149 13.23 7.59 1.50
CA ILE A 149 12.62 6.72 2.51
C ILE A 149 11.21 7.18 2.90
N ALA A 150 10.70 8.25 2.29
CA ALA A 150 9.41 8.84 2.61
C ALA A 150 8.27 7.89 2.23
N ASP A 151 7.32 7.73 3.15
CA ASP A 151 6.01 7.19 2.84
C ASP A 151 5.13 8.32 2.32
N PHE A 152 5.14 8.50 1.00
CA PHE A 152 4.34 9.50 0.29
C PHE A 152 2.83 9.35 0.51
N GLY A 153 2.35 8.20 1.01
CA GLY A 153 0.95 8.02 1.36
C GLY A 153 0.57 8.58 2.73
N ASN A 154 1.54 8.85 3.61
CA ASN A 154 1.31 9.17 5.02
C ASN A 154 2.10 10.41 5.45
N ILE A 155 1.68 11.57 4.94
CA ILE A 155 2.22 12.88 5.30
C ILE A 155 1.13 13.66 6.03
N TYR A 156 1.53 14.43 7.02
CA TYR A 156 0.64 15.25 7.85
C TYR A 156 1.16 16.68 7.89
N ILE A 157 0.24 17.65 7.92
CA ILE A 157 0.55 19.07 8.11
C ILE A 157 -0.25 19.61 9.30
N ALA A 158 0.37 20.47 10.11
CA ALA A 158 -0.26 21.11 11.26
C ALA A 158 0.19 22.58 11.38
N VAL A 159 -0.69 23.43 11.92
CA VAL A 159 -0.35 24.81 12.31
C VAL A 159 0.02 24.80 13.80
N LEU A 160 1.18 25.37 14.13
CA LEU A 160 1.68 25.51 15.50
C LEU A 160 1.16 26.80 16.15
N SER A 161 1.32 26.91 17.47
CA SER A 161 0.85 28.05 18.30
C SER A 161 1.49 29.43 18.01
N GLY A 162 2.14 29.61 16.86
CA GLY A 162 2.65 30.89 16.36
C GLY A 162 2.32 31.16 14.88
N GLY A 163 1.52 30.29 14.24
CA GLY A 163 1.23 30.36 12.80
C GLY A 163 2.21 29.59 11.92
N ASP A 164 3.30 29.09 12.49
CA ASP A 164 4.27 28.23 11.80
C ASP A 164 3.62 26.91 11.37
N LEU A 165 4.07 26.36 10.24
CA LEU A 165 3.62 25.07 9.74
C LEU A 165 4.62 23.98 10.10
N ASN A 166 4.12 22.85 10.58
CA ASN A 166 4.88 21.61 10.73
C ASN A 166 4.41 20.59 9.69
N LEU A 167 5.36 20.03 8.96
CA LEU A 167 5.18 18.91 8.05
C LEU A 167 5.81 17.66 8.66
N SER A 168 4.98 16.66 8.93
CA SER A 168 5.43 15.35 9.41
C SER A 168 5.35 14.35 8.26
N VAL A 169 6.51 13.93 7.77
CA VAL A 169 6.64 12.92 6.71
C VAL A 169 6.89 11.58 7.39
N SER A 170 5.96 10.64 7.26
CA SER A 170 6.22 9.27 7.73
C SER A 170 7.30 8.63 6.87
N ILE A 171 8.11 7.76 7.46
CA ILE A 171 9.14 7.02 6.71
C ILE A 171 8.87 5.53 6.74
N THR A 172 9.30 4.87 5.67
CA THR A 172 9.20 3.41 5.55
C THR A 172 10.08 2.75 6.62
N THR A 173 9.44 1.93 7.44
CA THR A 173 10.07 1.18 8.53
C THR A 173 9.49 -0.23 8.58
N GLY A 174 10.09 -1.14 9.36
CA GLY A 174 9.45 -2.41 9.67
C GLY A 174 8.19 -2.20 10.51
N SER A 175 7.26 -3.16 10.52
CA SER A 175 5.96 -3.05 11.22
C SER A 175 6.09 -2.74 12.72
N ASN A 176 7.18 -3.16 13.36
CA ASN A 176 7.45 -2.88 14.78
C ASN A 176 7.84 -1.43 15.07
N PHE A 177 8.01 -0.60 14.05
CA PHE A 177 8.52 0.76 14.19
C PHE A 177 7.60 1.78 13.53
N ALA A 178 7.59 2.98 14.08
CA ALA A 178 6.99 4.16 13.48
C ALA A 178 8.10 5.19 13.34
N GLY A 179 8.44 5.51 12.10
CA GLY A 179 9.41 6.55 11.79
C GLY A 179 8.74 7.78 11.22
N LYS A 180 9.24 8.96 11.57
CA LYS A 180 8.82 10.23 10.99
C LYS A 180 10.00 11.20 10.86
N ILE A 181 9.86 12.13 9.93
CA ILE A 181 10.74 13.29 9.76
C ILE A 181 9.89 14.54 9.88
N ILE A 182 10.34 15.48 10.70
CA ILE A 182 9.67 16.75 10.93
C ILE A 182 10.41 17.87 10.21
N TYR A 183 9.66 18.62 9.41
CA TYR A 183 10.07 19.88 8.81
C TYR A 183 9.19 21.01 9.33
N LYS A 184 9.76 22.20 9.49
CA LYS A 184 9.06 23.40 9.95
C LYS A 184 9.18 24.51 8.90
N SER A 185 8.10 25.24 8.69
CA SER A 185 8.07 26.47 7.91
C SER A 185 7.59 27.64 8.78
N GLU A 186 8.28 28.77 8.67
CA GLU A 186 8.01 30.02 9.40
C GLU A 186 7.51 31.13 8.46
N ASP A 187 7.31 30.79 7.18
CA ASP A 187 6.98 31.70 6.08
C ASP A 187 5.81 31.20 5.24
N ASN A 188 4.86 30.55 5.92
CA ASN A 188 3.63 30.03 5.34
C ASN A 188 3.83 28.99 4.22
N GLY A 189 4.78 28.07 4.44
CA GLY A 189 5.04 26.93 3.57
C GLY A 189 5.94 27.24 2.37
N ARG A 190 6.54 28.44 2.29
CA ARG A 190 7.44 28.81 1.20
C ARG A 190 8.82 28.17 1.35
N THR A 191 9.35 28.10 2.57
CA THR A 191 10.59 27.41 2.89
C THR A 191 10.41 26.47 4.07
N TRP A 192 11.18 25.38 4.06
CA TRP A 192 11.07 24.29 5.03
C TRP A 192 12.44 23.96 5.59
N LYS A 193 12.55 23.94 6.92
CA LYS A 193 13.77 23.61 7.67
C LYS A 193 13.59 22.25 8.32
N PHE A 194 14.58 21.37 8.16
CA PHE A 194 14.63 20.10 8.90
C PHE A 194 14.69 20.39 10.40
N VAL A 195 13.87 19.69 11.18
CA VAL A 195 13.86 19.78 12.64
C VAL A 195 14.48 18.52 13.23
N GLU A 196 13.87 17.36 12.95
CA GLU A 196 14.31 16.10 13.50
C GLU A 196 13.85 14.91 12.65
N ARG A 197 14.52 13.77 12.87
CA ARG A 197 14.08 12.45 12.42
C ARG A 197 14.06 11.54 13.64
N SER A 198 12.97 10.82 13.81
CA SER A 198 12.80 9.87 14.90
C SER A 198 12.24 8.54 14.40
N VAL A 199 12.64 7.46 15.09
CA VAL A 199 12.11 6.11 14.90
C VAL A 199 11.82 5.56 16.27
N GLU A 200 10.55 5.21 16.50
CA GLU A 200 10.08 4.69 17.77
C GLU A 200 9.50 3.29 17.58
N ILE A 201 9.48 2.49 18.64
CA ILE A 201 8.82 1.18 18.63
C ILE A 201 7.31 1.40 18.67
N ARG A 202 6.57 0.79 17.74
CA ARG A 202 5.11 0.74 17.79
C ARG A 202 4.69 -0.09 18.99
N ARG A 203 3.93 0.54 19.88
CA ARG A 203 3.33 -0.14 21.04
C ARG A 203 1.88 -0.56 20.79
N ASN A 204 1.30 -0.10 19.69
CA ASN A 204 -0.03 -0.49 19.24
C ASN A 204 -0.10 -0.50 17.71
N ASP A 205 -0.70 -1.54 17.15
CA ASP A 205 -0.97 -1.72 15.71
C ASP A 205 -2.46 -1.58 15.38
N ASP A 206 -3.27 -1.14 16.34
CA ASP A 206 -4.68 -0.87 16.13
C ASP A 206 -4.85 0.27 15.12
N VAL A 207 -5.47 -0.05 14.00
CA VAL A 207 -6.03 0.95 13.10
C VAL A 207 -7.17 1.62 13.86
N SER A 208 -7.09 2.94 14.06
CA SER A 208 -8.17 3.65 14.71
C SER A 208 -9.42 3.53 13.85
N ALA A 209 -10.37 2.68 14.27
CA ALA A 209 -11.63 2.49 13.56
C ALA A 209 -12.47 3.78 13.55
N GLN A 210 -12.14 4.73 14.42
CA GLN A 210 -12.83 6.01 14.51
C GLN A 210 -11.84 7.15 14.76
N GLN A 211 -12.05 8.27 14.10
CA GLN A 211 -11.39 9.54 14.38
C GLN A 211 -12.45 10.58 14.68
N LYS A 212 -12.21 11.43 15.68
CA LYS A 212 -13.13 12.51 16.08
C LYS A 212 -12.50 13.87 15.86
N THR A 213 -13.28 14.80 15.33
CA THR A 213 -12.93 16.23 15.23
C THR A 213 -14.18 17.04 15.53
N GLY A 214 -14.16 17.83 16.61
CA GLY A 214 -15.36 18.46 17.16
C GLY A 214 -16.52 17.45 17.33
N ASN A 215 -17.66 17.75 16.70
CA ASN A 215 -18.86 16.88 16.71
C ASN A 215 -18.85 15.80 15.63
N TRP A 216 -17.87 15.79 14.74
CA TRP A 216 -17.80 14.83 13.64
C TRP A 216 -17.00 13.60 14.01
N ILE A 217 -17.44 12.46 13.50
CA ILE A 217 -16.78 11.16 13.67
C ILE A 217 -16.57 10.55 12.28
N LEU A 218 -15.32 10.39 11.88
CA LEU A 218 -14.92 9.55 10.77
C LEU A 218 -14.84 8.11 11.27
N LYS A 219 -15.61 7.20 10.67
CA LYS A 219 -15.55 5.76 10.95
C LYS A 219 -14.97 5.02 9.75
N THR A 220 -14.04 4.12 10.01
CA THR A 220 -13.43 3.24 9.02
C THR A 220 -13.80 1.80 9.32
N GLY A 221 -14.32 1.09 8.33
CA GLY A 221 -14.69 -0.32 8.44
C GLY A 221 -14.22 -1.13 7.24
N GLY A 222 -13.91 -2.40 7.45
CA GLY A 222 -13.57 -3.34 6.38
C GLY A 222 -14.65 -4.39 6.22
N LYS A 223 -14.95 -4.78 4.97
CA LYS A 223 -15.81 -5.92 4.68
C LYS A 223 -15.27 -6.69 3.49
N CYS A 224 -15.25 -8.02 3.60
CA CYS A 224 -14.99 -8.92 2.48
C CYS A 224 -16.30 -9.53 2.00
N ALA A 225 -16.47 -9.59 0.68
CA ALA A 225 -17.63 -10.24 0.06
C ALA A 225 -17.51 -11.78 0.10
N GLY A 226 -16.30 -12.31 -0.01
CA GLY A 226 -15.99 -13.74 0.14
C GLY A 226 -15.02 -14.02 1.28
N ALA A 227 -14.68 -15.30 1.46
CA ALA A 227 -13.66 -15.73 2.41
C ALA A 227 -12.29 -15.18 1.97
N LYS A 228 -11.85 -14.09 2.61
CA LYS A 228 -10.59 -13.41 2.30
C LYS A 228 -10.47 -12.87 0.86
N THR A 229 -11.61 -12.68 0.18
CA THR A 229 -11.68 -12.16 -1.19
C THR A 229 -12.70 -11.05 -1.31
N GLY A 230 -12.48 -10.16 -2.29
CA GLY A 230 -13.35 -9.02 -2.49
C GLY A 230 -13.44 -8.15 -1.23
N CYS A 231 -12.30 -7.86 -0.62
CA CYS A 231 -12.21 -7.05 0.59
C CYS A 231 -12.12 -5.57 0.24
N VAL A 232 -12.99 -4.77 0.82
CA VAL A 232 -13.01 -3.31 0.67
C VAL A 232 -13.01 -2.63 2.02
N GLN A 233 -12.39 -1.46 2.08
CA GLN A 233 -12.52 -0.54 3.21
C GLN A 233 -13.52 0.55 2.83
N GLU A 234 -14.39 0.90 3.77
CA GLU A 234 -15.31 2.01 3.65
C GLU A 234 -15.05 3.01 4.77
N THR A 235 -15.18 4.29 4.42
CA THR A 235 -15.14 5.39 5.38
C THR A 235 -16.44 6.17 5.34
N LYS A 236 -16.90 6.60 6.52
CA LYS A 236 -18.14 7.35 6.68
C LYS A 236 -17.97 8.46 7.71
N ILE A 237 -18.54 9.62 7.43
CA ILE A 237 -18.55 10.76 8.33
C ILE A 237 -19.92 10.84 8.99
N PHE A 238 -19.94 10.98 10.31
CA PHE A 238 -21.14 11.19 11.10
C PHE A 238 -21.09 12.50 11.83
N ASN A 239 -22.21 13.22 11.87
CA ASN A 239 -22.46 14.32 12.79
C ASN A 239 -23.64 13.93 13.67
N GLY A 240 -23.37 13.62 14.94
CA GLY A 240 -24.36 12.94 15.77
C GLY A 240 -24.77 11.57 15.19
N ALA A 241 -26.05 11.40 14.87
CA ALA A 241 -26.58 10.18 14.27
C ALA A 241 -26.58 10.20 12.72
N ASP A 242 -26.42 11.37 12.11
CA ASP A 242 -26.59 11.56 10.67
C ASP A 242 -25.31 11.26 9.89
N GLU A 243 -25.41 10.47 8.82
CA GLU A 243 -24.29 10.19 7.91
C GLU A 243 -24.12 11.32 6.88
N ILE A 244 -23.17 12.21 7.13
CA ILE A 244 -22.86 13.40 6.35
C ILE A 244 -21.72 13.20 5.33
N THR A 245 -21.37 11.97 4.97
CA THR A 245 -20.33 11.69 3.97
C THR A 245 -20.65 12.36 2.61
N PRO A 246 -19.68 12.98 1.90
CA PRO A 246 -19.92 13.53 0.56
C PRO A 246 -20.60 12.54 -0.40
N PRO A 247 -21.66 12.93 -1.13
CA PRO A 247 -22.39 12.02 -2.03
C PRO A 247 -21.52 11.35 -3.10
N GLN A 248 -20.51 12.07 -3.59
CA GLN A 248 -19.52 11.58 -4.55
C GLN A 248 -18.72 10.42 -3.96
N ILE A 249 -18.25 10.56 -2.71
CA ILE A 249 -17.54 9.49 -1.99
C ILE A 249 -18.46 8.29 -1.75
N LYS A 250 -19.72 8.52 -1.34
CA LYS A 250 -20.72 7.43 -1.18
C LYS A 250 -20.90 6.65 -2.49
N LYS A 251 -20.95 7.34 -3.63
CA LYS A 251 -21.06 6.71 -4.96
C LYS A 251 -19.82 5.88 -5.29
N LEU A 252 -18.62 6.39 -5.04
CA LEU A 252 -17.37 5.64 -5.27
C LEU A 252 -17.28 4.40 -4.38
N ALA A 253 -17.57 4.54 -3.09
CA ALA A 253 -17.58 3.41 -2.14
C ALA A 253 -18.56 2.32 -2.56
N ARG A 254 -19.71 2.69 -3.15
CA ARG A 254 -20.66 1.71 -3.70
C ARG A 254 -20.07 0.96 -4.91
N LEU A 255 -19.41 1.66 -5.82
CA LEU A 255 -18.78 1.04 -6.99
C LEU A 255 -17.63 0.11 -6.58
N GLU A 256 -16.80 0.52 -5.61
CA GLU A 256 -15.73 -0.33 -5.05
C GLU A 256 -16.31 -1.61 -4.44
N LYS A 257 -17.42 -1.51 -3.69
CA LYS A 257 -18.13 -2.67 -3.13
C LYS A 257 -18.67 -3.61 -4.20
N GLU A 258 -19.27 -3.08 -5.26
CA GLU A 258 -19.79 -3.88 -6.39
C GLU A 258 -18.65 -4.61 -7.11
N ASN A 259 -17.53 -3.93 -7.37
CA ASN A 259 -16.33 -4.55 -7.95
C ASN A 259 -15.78 -5.66 -7.05
N ALA A 260 -15.69 -5.41 -5.74
CA ALA A 260 -15.23 -6.41 -4.78
C ALA A 260 -16.14 -7.64 -4.70
N GLN A 261 -17.45 -7.47 -4.85
CA GLN A 261 -18.37 -8.60 -4.96
C GLN A 261 -18.11 -9.43 -6.22
N LEU A 262 -17.89 -8.78 -7.36
CA LEU A 262 -17.53 -9.46 -8.62
C LEU A 262 -16.20 -10.18 -8.50
N GLU A 263 -15.20 -9.56 -7.86
CA GLU A 263 -13.92 -10.19 -7.57
C GLU A 263 -14.08 -11.42 -6.69
N ALA A 264 -14.90 -11.36 -5.63
CA ALA A 264 -15.14 -12.52 -4.77
C ALA A 264 -15.86 -13.67 -5.50
N GLN A 265 -16.80 -13.37 -6.39
CA GLN A 265 -17.53 -14.37 -7.18
C GLN A 265 -16.65 -15.01 -8.26
N ASN A 266 -15.78 -14.22 -8.89
CA ASN A 266 -14.85 -14.66 -9.92
C ASN A 266 -13.48 -15.03 -9.36
N SER A 267 -13.33 -15.06 -8.03
CA SER A 267 -12.09 -15.45 -7.37
C SER A 267 -11.92 -16.95 -7.53
N VAL A 268 -11.44 -17.34 -8.70
CA VAL A 268 -10.80 -18.63 -8.91
C VAL A 268 -9.51 -18.57 -8.10
N PHE A 269 -9.59 -18.88 -6.81
CA PHE A 269 -8.40 -19.21 -6.03
C PHE A 269 -7.75 -20.43 -6.67
N ALA A 270 -6.71 -20.20 -7.46
CA ALA A 270 -5.47 -20.97 -7.51
C ALA A 270 -4.73 -20.59 -8.80
N GLN A 271 -3.78 -19.66 -8.71
CA GLN A 271 -2.53 -20.01 -9.39
C GLN A 271 -2.02 -21.27 -8.68
N PRO A 272 -1.78 -22.40 -9.40
CA PRO A 272 -1.31 -23.64 -8.80
C PRO A 272 -0.03 -23.41 -7.97
N PRO A 273 0.27 -24.27 -6.98
CA PRO A 273 1.50 -24.16 -6.20
C PRO A 273 2.69 -24.44 -7.12
N GLY A 274 3.48 -23.40 -7.37
CA GLY A 274 4.67 -23.51 -8.21
C GLY A 274 5.03 -22.19 -8.85
N GLY A 275 5.89 -21.43 -8.16
CA GLY A 275 6.73 -20.44 -8.82
C GLY A 275 6.09 -19.09 -9.10
N SER A 276 6.04 -18.24 -8.09
CA SER A 276 6.57 -16.87 -8.24
C SER A 276 6.88 -16.30 -6.87
N THR A 277 8.11 -15.83 -6.69
CA THR A 277 8.39 -14.87 -5.62
C THR A 277 7.46 -13.70 -5.81
N ARG A 278 6.64 -13.40 -4.81
CA ARG A 278 5.74 -12.25 -4.82
C ARG A 278 6.11 -11.30 -3.69
N ILE A 279 5.94 -10.01 -3.92
CA ILE A 279 5.87 -9.04 -2.83
C ILE A 279 4.48 -9.17 -2.22
N SER A 280 4.41 -9.46 -0.93
CA SER A 280 3.16 -9.44 -0.18
C SER A 280 3.13 -8.23 0.75
N ILE A 281 2.01 -7.52 0.76
CA ILE A 281 1.72 -6.43 1.71
C ILE A 281 0.64 -6.85 2.72
N ASN A 282 0.25 -8.12 2.73
CA ASN A 282 -0.74 -8.63 3.66
C ASN A 282 -0.15 -8.80 5.07
N ARG A 283 -1.04 -8.96 6.05
CA ARG A 283 -0.62 -9.34 7.40
C ARG A 283 -0.03 -10.75 7.37
N GLY A 284 1.19 -10.87 7.87
CA GLY A 284 1.84 -12.14 8.14
C GLY A 284 2.12 -12.33 9.62
N PHE A 285 2.43 -13.56 10.00
CA PHE A 285 2.96 -13.88 11.33
C PHE A 285 4.07 -14.92 11.20
N ASP A 286 4.85 -15.07 12.25
CA ASP A 286 5.81 -16.14 12.38
C ASP A 286 5.45 -17.07 13.55
N LYS A 287 5.80 -18.34 13.38
CA LYS A 287 5.81 -19.32 14.46
C LYS A 287 7.06 -20.17 14.29
N CYS A 288 7.72 -20.46 15.40
CA CYS A 288 8.96 -21.23 15.42
C CYS A 288 8.86 -22.54 14.60
N THR A 289 7.92 -23.42 14.92
CA THR A 289 7.71 -24.69 14.20
C THR A 289 6.47 -24.63 13.30
N ALA A 290 6.63 -25.06 12.04
CA ALA A 290 5.55 -25.24 11.08
C ALA A 290 4.43 -26.10 11.68
N ALA A 291 3.21 -25.59 11.64
CA ALA A 291 2.07 -26.27 12.23
C ALA A 291 1.54 -27.38 11.31
N PRO A 292 0.82 -28.39 11.85
CA PRO A 292 0.12 -29.36 11.01
C PRO A 292 -0.86 -28.69 10.04
N VAL A 293 -1.13 -29.35 8.91
CA VAL A 293 -2.02 -28.87 7.84
C VAL A 293 -3.40 -28.49 8.38
N SER A 294 -3.97 -29.28 9.30
CA SER A 294 -5.25 -28.98 9.95
C SER A 294 -5.25 -27.67 10.75
N GLN A 295 -4.13 -27.36 11.42
CA GLN A 295 -3.98 -26.11 12.14
C GLN A 295 -3.83 -24.91 11.20
N MET A 296 -3.11 -25.10 10.09
CA MET A 296 -3.00 -24.09 9.03
C MET A 296 -4.37 -23.77 8.42
N GLN A 297 -5.24 -24.77 8.27
CA GLN A 297 -6.62 -24.59 7.81
C GLN A 297 -7.44 -23.77 8.81
N ILE A 298 -7.40 -24.12 10.10
CA ILE A 298 -8.10 -23.34 11.15
C ILE A 298 -7.66 -21.87 11.12
N TRP A 299 -6.35 -21.61 11.05
CA TRP A 299 -5.84 -20.24 10.97
C TRP A 299 -6.25 -19.54 9.68
N TRP A 300 -6.34 -20.27 8.57
CA TRP A 300 -6.79 -19.69 7.30
C TRP A 300 -8.23 -19.20 7.44
N ASP A 301 -9.08 -19.98 8.09
CA ASP A 301 -10.51 -19.71 8.22
C ASP A 301 -10.83 -18.65 9.30
N THR A 302 -10.04 -18.59 10.38
CA THR A 302 -10.40 -17.76 11.55
C THR A 302 -9.49 -16.57 11.82
N SER A 303 -8.33 -16.48 11.15
CA SER A 303 -7.36 -15.40 11.41
C SER A 303 -7.36 -14.33 10.31
N PRO A 304 -6.94 -13.09 10.63
CA PRO A 304 -6.78 -12.01 9.65
C PRO A 304 -5.48 -12.11 8.83
N PHE A 305 -4.68 -13.17 9.00
CA PHE A 305 -3.37 -13.32 8.36
C PHE A 305 -3.46 -14.07 7.03
N TYR A 306 -2.55 -13.73 6.11
CA TYR A 306 -2.48 -14.33 4.76
C TYR A 306 -1.13 -14.97 4.48
N ASP A 307 -0.09 -14.53 5.19
CA ASP A 307 1.26 -15.05 5.03
C ASP A 307 1.77 -15.63 6.35
N VAL A 308 2.64 -16.62 6.25
CA VAL A 308 3.31 -17.23 7.39
C VAL A 308 4.81 -17.37 7.11
N ASN A 309 5.63 -16.97 8.08
CA ASN A 309 7.06 -17.19 8.01
C ASN A 309 7.43 -18.63 8.34
N ILE A 310 8.34 -19.21 7.54
CA ILE A 310 8.83 -20.57 7.69
C ILE A 310 10.35 -20.56 7.78
N TYR A 311 10.89 -20.94 8.94
CA TYR A 311 12.33 -21.08 9.15
C TYR A 311 12.85 -22.36 8.51
N MET A 312 13.40 -22.27 7.30
CA MET A 312 13.79 -23.42 6.49
C MET A 312 15.18 -23.96 6.84
N SER A 313 16.14 -23.07 7.07
CA SER A 313 17.55 -23.43 7.27
C SER A 313 18.33 -22.31 7.97
N GLY A 314 19.66 -22.46 8.01
CA GLY A 314 20.58 -21.46 8.55
C GLY A 314 21.24 -21.90 9.86
N ARG A 315 22.45 -21.40 10.10
CA ARG A 315 23.30 -21.80 11.23
C ARG A 315 22.67 -21.47 12.59
N ASN A 316 21.85 -20.43 12.65
CA ASN A 316 21.15 -19.99 13.85
C ASN A 316 19.68 -20.42 13.88
N ARG A 317 19.26 -21.35 13.01
CA ARG A 317 17.89 -21.89 13.08
C ARG A 317 17.73 -22.73 14.34
N GLY A 318 17.05 -22.19 15.34
CA GLY A 318 16.75 -22.88 16.59
C GLY A 318 15.56 -23.84 16.53
N CYS A 319 14.61 -23.59 15.61
CA CYS A 319 13.34 -24.31 15.56
C CYS A 319 13.41 -25.59 14.73
N GLN A 320 12.92 -26.71 15.26
CA GLN A 320 12.71 -27.93 14.48
C GLN A 320 11.49 -27.79 13.56
N GLN A 321 11.55 -28.43 12.39
CA GLN A 321 10.52 -28.37 11.37
C GLN A 321 10.00 -29.76 10.95
N PRO A 322 9.45 -30.58 11.88
CA PRO A 322 9.02 -31.94 11.57
C PRO A 322 7.88 -32.02 10.56
N GLN A 323 7.09 -30.95 10.40
CA GLN A 323 5.97 -30.89 9.46
C GLN A 323 6.37 -30.35 8.07
N LEU A 324 7.53 -29.70 7.96
CA LEU A 324 7.95 -29.04 6.72
C LEU A 324 8.44 -30.07 5.70
N THR A 325 7.52 -30.50 4.85
CA THR A 325 7.77 -31.42 3.73
C THR A 325 7.28 -30.77 2.42
N ALA A 326 7.71 -31.30 1.28
CA ALA A 326 7.20 -30.81 -0.02
C ALA A 326 5.66 -30.91 -0.10
N ALA A 327 5.08 -32.01 0.38
CA ALA A 327 3.63 -32.18 0.44
C ALA A 327 2.93 -31.15 1.34
N TRP A 328 3.55 -30.77 2.47
CA TRP A 328 3.03 -29.72 3.34
C TRP A 328 3.02 -28.36 2.64
N VAL A 329 4.11 -28.01 1.94
CA VAL A 329 4.21 -26.77 1.17
C VAL A 329 3.11 -26.72 0.11
N ASP A 330 2.94 -27.80 -0.66
CA ASP A 330 1.91 -27.87 -1.68
C ASP A 330 0.49 -27.71 -1.11
N GLN A 331 0.20 -28.36 0.01
CA GLN A 331 -1.12 -28.28 0.64
C GLN A 331 -1.39 -26.87 1.18
N VAL A 332 -0.44 -26.29 1.91
CA VAL A 332 -0.60 -24.98 2.54
C VAL A 332 -0.63 -23.86 1.50
N SER A 333 0.17 -23.96 0.44
CA SER A 333 0.09 -23.02 -0.69
C SER A 333 -1.22 -23.15 -1.47
N ARG A 334 -1.77 -24.36 -1.65
CA ARG A 334 -3.10 -24.56 -2.26
C ARG A 334 -4.24 -24.01 -1.41
N MET A 335 -4.09 -23.93 -0.09
CA MET A 335 -5.08 -23.25 0.78
C MET A 335 -5.12 -21.74 0.51
N GLY A 336 -4.04 -21.16 0.00
CA GLY A 336 -3.91 -19.73 -0.28
C GLY A 336 -2.87 -19.01 0.58
N TRP A 337 -2.23 -19.69 1.54
CA TRP A 337 -1.17 -19.10 2.36
C TRP A 337 0.02 -18.64 1.52
N GLY A 338 0.52 -17.44 1.79
CA GLY A 338 1.90 -17.10 1.44
C GLY A 338 2.88 -17.68 2.42
N LEU A 339 3.99 -18.19 1.89
CA LEU A 339 5.09 -18.66 2.69
C LEU A 339 6.25 -17.69 2.53
N ILE A 340 6.78 -17.20 3.65
CA ILE A 340 7.99 -16.38 3.69
C ILE A 340 9.14 -17.33 4.06
N PRO A 341 9.97 -17.76 3.08
CA PRO A 341 11.07 -18.67 3.36
C PRO A 341 12.21 -17.91 4.06
N THR A 342 12.50 -18.26 5.31
CA THR A 342 13.56 -17.60 6.09
C THR A 342 14.73 -18.54 6.35
N ILE A 343 15.93 -18.06 6.02
CA ILE A 343 17.21 -18.67 6.36
C ILE A 343 17.82 -17.87 7.51
N VAL A 344 17.94 -18.48 8.68
CA VAL A 344 18.49 -17.81 9.88
C VAL A 344 20.01 -17.99 9.90
N GLY A 345 20.69 -17.13 9.14
CA GLY A 345 22.15 -17.12 9.00
C GLY A 345 22.89 -16.56 10.21
N TYR A 346 24.19 -16.32 10.03
CA TYR A 346 25.01 -15.63 11.02
C TYR A 346 24.44 -14.25 11.37
N GLN A 347 24.59 -13.84 12.62
CA GLN A 347 24.13 -12.53 13.09
C GLN A 347 25.26 -11.51 13.03
N SER A 348 24.91 -10.21 13.05
CA SER A 348 25.89 -9.13 13.10
C SER A 348 26.94 -9.37 14.20
N PRO A 349 28.23 -9.12 13.95
CA PRO A 349 29.28 -9.35 14.94
C PRO A 349 29.05 -8.58 16.25
N CYS A 350 28.36 -7.43 16.17
CA CYS A 350 28.05 -6.58 17.32
C CYS A 350 26.78 -6.97 18.10
N THR A 351 26.07 -8.04 17.72
CA THR A 351 24.89 -8.48 18.49
C THR A 351 25.28 -8.83 19.93
N SER A 352 24.45 -8.45 20.90
CA SER A 352 24.66 -8.79 22.33
C SER A 352 24.33 -10.26 22.64
N SER A 353 23.66 -10.96 21.73
CA SER A 353 23.37 -12.38 21.87
C SER A 353 24.65 -13.20 22.01
N THR A 354 24.74 -14.03 23.04
CA THR A 354 25.89 -14.93 23.31
C THR A 354 25.70 -16.33 22.74
N THR A 355 24.47 -16.70 22.35
CA THR A 355 24.11 -18.05 21.90
C THR A 355 24.01 -18.18 20.39
N THR A 356 24.02 -17.06 19.66
CA THR A 356 23.95 -17.06 18.20
C THR A 356 25.35 -17.04 17.59
N ALA A 357 25.57 -17.85 16.55
CA ALA A 357 26.72 -17.74 15.68
C ALA A 357 26.75 -16.35 15.02
N LYS A 358 27.90 -15.69 15.06
CA LYS A 358 28.09 -14.32 14.55
C LYS A 358 29.01 -14.32 13.35
N HIS A 359 28.83 -13.36 12.46
CA HIS A 359 29.82 -13.10 11.43
C HIS A 359 31.18 -12.77 12.07
N SER A 360 32.25 -13.16 11.40
CA SER A 360 33.59 -12.73 11.78
C SER A 360 33.73 -11.21 11.65
N TYR A 361 34.59 -10.61 12.48
CA TYR A 361 35.04 -9.23 12.25
C TYR A 361 36.05 -9.15 11.09
N ASP A 362 36.68 -10.27 10.72
CA ASP A 362 37.52 -10.36 9.53
C ASP A 362 36.66 -10.49 8.28
N LEU A 363 36.86 -9.58 7.32
CA LEU A 363 36.04 -9.47 6.11
C LEU A 363 36.15 -10.71 5.22
N ALA A 364 37.35 -11.23 5.00
CA ALA A 364 37.57 -12.41 4.15
C ALA A 364 36.88 -13.66 4.72
N THR A 365 36.93 -13.84 6.04
CA THR A 365 36.21 -14.92 6.71
C THR A 365 34.70 -14.70 6.64
N ALA A 366 34.24 -13.47 6.89
CA ALA A 366 32.81 -13.14 6.89
C ALA A 366 32.15 -13.33 5.53
N GLU A 367 32.85 -13.08 4.43
CA GLU A 367 32.36 -13.31 3.05
C GLU A 367 32.09 -14.79 2.76
N THR A 368 32.75 -15.71 3.46
CA THR A 368 32.58 -17.17 3.27
C THR A 368 31.55 -17.80 4.22
N GLN A 369 30.99 -17.01 5.15
CA GLN A 369 30.03 -17.43 6.18
C GLN A 369 28.59 -17.16 5.76
#